data_AF-A0AAN0KTZ5-F1
#
_entry.id   AF-A0AAN0KTZ5-F1
#
_cell.length_a   1.000
_cell.length_b   1.000
_cell.length_c   1.000
_cell.angle_alpha   90.00
_cell.angle_beta   90.00
_cell.angle_gamma   90.00
#
_symmetry.space_group_name_H-M   'P 1'
#
loop_
_entity.id
_entity.type
_entity.pdbx_description
1 polymer ?
#
loop_
_entity_poly.entity_id
_entity_poly.type
_entity_poly.pdbx_seq_one_letter_code
_entity_poly.pdbx_strand_id
1 'polypeptide(L)'
;MTSAWNPSETDDVIDQLAGIQPGSHLDAVRRHRLQARAQAQQSYLALLAPRAPLSSQWPLNERLAVAAFVAALHQQPQVQRFYRDALATQASLALGKAIDGEAAQGLARGPYGQYPQGPLSAEDQAGPVYAVAAQNRAVLGERLSAGLAHAHLLAFHPRDAKPAHLQALLDAGWSATDIVVLSQLVSFLAFQIRVVAGLRLLQAHPAPSASAPQPTAEENAA
;
A
#
# COMPACT_ATOMS: atom_id res chain seq x y z
N MET A 1 -4.63 -22.74 -14.23
CA MET A 1 -3.37 -22.87 -13.46
C MET A 1 -3.04 -21.50 -12.88
N THR A 2 -3.54 -21.19 -11.69
CA THR A 2 -3.17 -19.97 -10.97
C THR A 2 -1.76 -20.16 -10.44
N SER A 3 -0.78 -19.51 -11.07
CA SER A 3 0.61 -19.56 -10.60
C SER A 3 0.65 -19.12 -9.14
N ALA A 4 1.40 -19.84 -8.31
CA ALA A 4 1.57 -19.48 -6.90
C ALA A 4 2.17 -18.07 -6.79
N TRP A 5 1.73 -17.31 -5.78
CA TRP A 5 2.32 -16.01 -5.46
C TRP A 5 3.82 -16.15 -5.21
N ASN A 6 4.64 -15.70 -6.16
CA ASN A 6 6.09 -15.81 -6.10
C ASN A 6 6.78 -14.62 -6.80
N PRO A 7 6.70 -13.42 -6.22
CA PRO A 7 7.40 -12.25 -6.75
C PRO A 7 8.92 -12.40 -6.60
N SER A 8 9.67 -11.89 -7.58
CA SER A 8 11.13 -12.02 -7.67
C SER A 8 11.86 -10.68 -7.47
N GLU A 9 13.19 -10.76 -7.34
CA GLU A 9 14.06 -9.57 -7.22
C GLU A 9 14.23 -8.81 -8.54
N THR A 10 14.00 -9.48 -9.67
CA THR A 10 14.08 -8.89 -11.00
C THR A 10 12.80 -8.16 -11.42
N ASP A 11 11.71 -8.37 -10.69
CA ASP A 11 10.44 -7.66 -10.92
C ASP A 11 10.51 -6.23 -10.40
N ASP A 12 9.68 -5.35 -10.94
CA ASP A 12 9.34 -4.07 -10.28
C ASP A 12 7.82 -3.98 -10.19
N VAL A 13 7.30 -4.28 -8.99
CA VAL A 13 5.84 -4.33 -8.78
C VAL A 13 5.18 -2.97 -9.01
N ILE A 14 5.90 -1.86 -8.75
CA ILE A 14 5.38 -0.52 -9.03
C ILE A 14 5.23 -0.30 -10.54
N ASP A 15 6.19 -0.73 -11.37
CA ASP A 15 6.11 -0.66 -12.83
C ASP A 15 5.00 -1.54 -13.37
N GLN A 16 4.88 -2.75 -12.86
CA GLN A 16 3.81 -3.67 -13.22
C GLN A 16 2.43 -3.05 -12.92
N LEU A 17 2.25 -2.50 -11.73
CA LEU A 17 1.02 -1.84 -11.30
C LEU A 17 0.77 -0.51 -12.02
N ALA A 18 1.83 0.19 -12.41
CA ALA A 18 1.73 1.42 -13.19
C ALA A 18 1.49 1.13 -14.69
N GLY A 19 1.79 -0.06 -15.19
CA GLY A 19 1.74 -0.39 -16.62
C GLY A 19 2.92 0.16 -17.41
N ILE A 20 4.07 0.37 -16.75
CA ILE A 20 5.29 0.90 -17.38
C ILE A 20 5.94 -0.20 -18.21
N GLN A 21 6.08 0.03 -19.50
CA GLN A 21 6.74 -0.90 -20.41
C GLN A 21 8.25 -0.65 -20.47
N PRO A 22 9.08 -1.71 -20.52
CA PRO A 22 10.51 -1.56 -20.76
C PRO A 22 10.79 -0.71 -22.01
N GLY A 23 11.64 0.31 -21.87
CA GLY A 23 12.00 1.23 -22.96
C GLY A 23 11.07 2.42 -23.15
N SER A 24 9.95 2.49 -22.42
CA SER A 24 9.09 3.68 -22.42
C SER A 24 9.78 4.90 -21.81
N HIS A 25 9.25 6.11 -22.09
CA HIS A 25 9.76 7.34 -21.49
C HIS A 25 9.76 7.29 -19.95
N LEU A 26 8.68 6.80 -19.34
CA LEU A 26 8.60 6.67 -17.88
C LEU A 26 9.58 5.61 -17.33
N ASP A 27 9.85 4.53 -18.07
CA ASP A 27 10.88 3.58 -17.68
C ASP A 27 12.27 4.23 -17.70
N ALA A 28 12.58 5.06 -18.70
CA ALA A 28 13.83 5.84 -18.73
C ALA A 28 13.92 6.80 -17.52
N VAL A 29 12.84 7.51 -17.19
CA VAL A 29 12.77 8.38 -16.01
C VAL A 29 13.03 7.59 -14.72
N ARG A 30 12.38 6.44 -14.54
CA ARG A 30 12.59 5.60 -13.35
C ARG A 30 14.01 5.02 -13.28
N ARG A 31 14.64 4.74 -14.43
CA ARG A 31 16.05 4.32 -14.51
C ARG A 31 17.04 5.41 -14.10
N HIS A 32 16.67 6.68 -14.04
CA HIS A 32 17.53 7.69 -13.39
C HIS A 32 17.56 7.59 -11.85
N ARG A 33 16.68 6.78 -11.25
CA ARG A 33 16.58 6.57 -9.79
C ARG A 33 16.64 5.08 -9.44
N LEU A 34 17.59 4.33 -10.03
CA LEU A 34 17.72 2.88 -9.84
C LEU A 34 17.73 2.44 -8.37
N GLN A 35 18.36 3.22 -7.48
CA GLN A 35 18.39 2.89 -6.06
C GLN A 35 16.98 2.94 -5.45
N ALA A 36 16.19 3.98 -5.71
CA ALA A 36 14.82 4.08 -5.21
C ALA A 36 13.94 2.95 -5.78
N ARG A 37 14.13 2.62 -7.07
CA ARG A 37 13.48 1.51 -7.75
C ARG A 37 13.79 0.17 -7.07
N ALA A 38 15.06 -0.16 -6.92
CA ALA A 38 15.52 -1.40 -6.31
C ALA A 38 15.11 -1.50 -4.83
N GLN A 39 15.25 -0.44 -4.04
CA GLN A 39 14.90 -0.45 -2.62
C GLN A 39 13.39 -0.56 -2.38
N ALA A 40 12.55 -0.01 -3.27
CA ALA A 40 11.11 -0.23 -3.21
C ALA A 40 10.75 -1.71 -3.45
N GLN A 41 11.39 -2.37 -4.42
CA GLN A 41 11.20 -3.81 -4.66
C GLN A 41 11.70 -4.65 -3.48
N GLN A 42 12.86 -4.32 -2.90
CA GLN A 42 13.37 -5.04 -1.73
C GLN A 42 12.46 -4.88 -0.50
N SER A 43 11.91 -3.67 -0.30
CA SER A 43 10.91 -3.42 0.75
C SER A 43 9.65 -4.25 0.53
N TYR A 44 9.17 -4.33 -0.72
CA TYR A 44 8.04 -5.18 -1.10
C TYR A 44 8.32 -6.65 -0.76
N LEU A 45 9.47 -7.19 -1.16
CA LEU A 45 9.84 -8.58 -0.90
C LEU A 45 9.95 -8.85 0.60
N ALA A 46 10.60 -7.98 1.37
CA ALA A 46 10.72 -8.13 2.82
C ALA A 46 9.35 -8.18 3.53
N LEU A 47 8.34 -7.48 3.00
CA LEU A 47 7.02 -7.37 3.61
C LEU A 47 6.03 -8.42 3.11
N LEU A 48 6.09 -8.82 1.83
CA LEU A 48 5.07 -9.62 1.13
C LEU A 48 5.60 -10.88 0.45
N ALA A 49 6.90 -11.14 0.54
CA ALA A 49 7.53 -12.41 0.16
C ALA A 49 8.79 -12.68 1.03
N PRO A 50 8.67 -12.62 2.38
CA PRO A 50 9.83 -12.70 3.25
C PRO A 50 10.50 -14.08 3.11
N ARG A 51 11.83 -14.07 3.00
CA ARG A 51 12.66 -15.29 2.93
C ARG A 51 13.36 -15.53 4.27
N ALA A 52 13.68 -16.79 4.56
CA ALA A 52 14.37 -17.16 5.78
C ALA A 52 15.79 -16.52 5.85
N PRO A 53 16.28 -16.16 7.05
CA PRO A 53 15.59 -16.22 8.34
C PRO A 53 14.52 -15.13 8.49
N LEU A 54 13.34 -15.51 9.00
CA LEU A 54 12.22 -14.59 9.18
C LEU A 54 12.43 -13.75 10.45
N SER A 55 12.30 -12.42 10.34
CA SER A 55 12.31 -11.51 11.48
C SER A 55 10.97 -11.48 12.24
N SER A 56 9.89 -11.91 11.60
CA SER A 56 8.52 -11.88 12.12
C SER A 56 7.80 -13.19 11.81
N GLN A 57 6.93 -13.63 12.71
CA GLN A 57 6.14 -14.86 12.58
C GLN A 57 4.77 -14.60 11.95
N TRP A 58 4.47 -13.35 11.58
CA TRP A 58 3.20 -12.98 10.96
C TRP A 58 3.07 -13.65 9.57
N PRO A 59 2.07 -14.53 9.35
CA PRO A 59 2.03 -15.37 8.16
C PRO A 59 1.60 -14.59 6.89
N LEU A 60 2.01 -15.10 5.73
CA LEU A 60 1.83 -14.43 4.44
C LEU A 60 0.36 -14.20 4.06
N ASN A 61 -0.52 -15.15 4.34
CA ASN A 61 -1.95 -15.00 4.08
C ASN A 61 -2.57 -13.80 4.83
N GLU A 62 -2.18 -13.56 6.08
CA GLU A 62 -2.65 -12.41 6.85
C GLU A 62 -2.02 -11.09 6.37
N ARG A 63 -0.75 -11.10 5.97
CA ARG A 63 -0.10 -9.94 5.31
C ARG A 63 -0.85 -9.54 4.04
N LEU A 64 -1.19 -10.52 3.21
CA LEU A 64 -1.98 -10.31 2.00
C LEU A 64 -3.41 -9.88 2.29
N ALA A 65 -4.01 -10.34 3.39
CA ALA A 65 -5.32 -9.90 3.83
C ALA A 65 -5.32 -8.40 4.20
N VAL A 66 -4.33 -7.95 4.97
CA VAL A 66 -4.13 -6.53 5.27
C VAL A 66 -3.81 -5.74 3.98
N ALA A 67 -3.01 -6.29 3.08
CA ALA A 67 -2.68 -5.63 1.81
C ALA A 67 -3.90 -5.43 0.91
N ALA A 68 -4.76 -6.46 0.77
CA ALA A 68 -6.01 -6.36 0.03
C ALA A 68 -6.97 -5.34 0.65
N PHE A 69 -7.10 -5.35 1.98
CA PHE A 69 -7.89 -4.37 2.72
C PHE A 69 -7.40 -2.92 2.46
N VAL A 70 -6.11 -2.64 2.70
CA VAL A 70 -5.52 -1.30 2.51
C VAL A 70 -5.59 -0.85 1.04
N ALA A 71 -5.36 -1.76 0.09
CA ALA A 71 -5.47 -1.44 -1.33
C ALA A 71 -6.90 -1.04 -1.73
N ALA A 72 -7.91 -1.70 -1.16
CA ALA A 72 -9.31 -1.35 -1.36
C ALA A 72 -9.67 0.02 -0.75
N LEU A 73 -9.15 0.34 0.44
CA LEU A 73 -9.34 1.66 1.08
C LEU A 73 -8.82 2.82 0.23
N HIS A 74 -7.77 2.61 -0.56
CA HIS A 74 -7.20 3.62 -1.45
C HIS A 74 -7.90 3.72 -2.83
N GLN A 75 -8.84 2.81 -3.11
CA GLN A 75 -9.70 2.84 -4.30
C GLN A 75 -8.94 2.91 -5.64
N GLN A 76 -7.77 2.24 -5.75
CA GLN A 76 -7.03 2.10 -7.01
C GLN A 76 -7.32 0.72 -7.64
N PRO A 77 -8.15 0.62 -8.70
CA PRO A 77 -8.71 -0.67 -9.14
C PRO A 77 -7.66 -1.71 -9.53
N GLN A 78 -6.55 -1.28 -10.13
CA GLN A 78 -5.48 -2.20 -10.52
C GLN A 78 -4.74 -2.77 -9.30
N VAL A 79 -4.46 -1.94 -8.29
CA VAL A 79 -3.77 -2.37 -7.07
C VAL A 79 -4.69 -3.22 -6.20
N GLN A 80 -5.98 -2.87 -6.12
CA GLN A 80 -7.00 -3.66 -5.44
C GLN A 80 -7.09 -5.08 -6.04
N ARG A 81 -7.21 -5.18 -7.37
CA ARG A 81 -7.25 -6.49 -8.06
C ARG A 81 -5.98 -7.29 -7.77
N PHE A 82 -4.81 -6.66 -7.90
CA PHE A 82 -3.52 -7.32 -7.66
C PHE A 82 -3.44 -7.99 -6.27
N TYR A 83 -3.77 -7.25 -5.20
CA TYR A 83 -3.69 -7.81 -3.84
C TYR A 83 -4.84 -8.78 -3.50
N ARG A 84 -6.03 -8.57 -4.06
CA ARG A 84 -7.14 -9.52 -3.91
C ARG A 84 -6.83 -10.85 -4.59
N ASP A 85 -6.28 -10.80 -5.79
CA ASP A 85 -5.91 -11.99 -6.55
C ASP A 85 -4.74 -12.72 -5.86
N ALA A 86 -3.77 -11.97 -5.33
CA ALA A 86 -2.68 -12.51 -4.51
C ALA A 86 -3.21 -13.27 -3.28
N LEU A 87 -4.11 -12.65 -2.51
CA LEU A 87 -4.76 -13.26 -1.35
C LEU A 87 -5.51 -14.53 -1.74
N ALA A 88 -6.22 -14.54 -2.87
CA ALA A 88 -6.95 -15.71 -3.34
C ALA A 88 -6.06 -16.93 -3.62
N THR A 89 -4.76 -16.73 -3.88
CA THR A 89 -3.81 -17.86 -4.04
C THR A 89 -3.29 -18.42 -2.71
N GLN A 90 -3.39 -17.65 -1.62
CA GLN A 90 -2.78 -17.98 -0.31
C GLN A 90 -3.80 -18.23 0.81
N ALA A 91 -5.08 -17.90 0.59
CA ALA A 91 -6.11 -17.91 1.62
C ALA A 91 -7.38 -18.66 1.20
N SER A 92 -8.21 -19.00 2.18
CA SER A 92 -9.54 -19.55 1.92
C SER A 92 -10.46 -18.52 1.26
N LEU A 93 -11.43 -18.99 0.48
CA LEU A 93 -12.47 -18.14 -0.11
C LEU A 93 -13.27 -17.38 0.97
N ALA A 94 -13.48 -18.00 2.14
CA ALA A 94 -14.15 -17.37 3.26
C ALA A 94 -13.36 -16.15 3.77
N LEU A 95 -12.04 -16.27 3.92
CA LEU A 95 -11.18 -15.15 4.32
C LEU A 95 -11.23 -14.02 3.28
N GLY A 96 -11.09 -14.35 2.00
CA GLY A 96 -11.17 -13.35 0.93
C GLY A 96 -12.49 -12.57 0.94
N LYS A 97 -13.63 -13.26 1.09
CA LYS A 97 -14.95 -12.63 1.19
C LYS A 97 -15.11 -11.75 2.44
N ALA A 98 -14.58 -12.19 3.58
CA ALA A 98 -14.60 -11.39 4.81
C ALA A 98 -13.81 -10.08 4.61
N ILE A 99 -12.62 -10.16 3.99
CA ILE A 99 -11.81 -8.98 3.68
C ILE A 99 -12.49 -8.04 2.69
N ASP A 100 -13.14 -8.55 1.64
CA ASP A 100 -13.90 -7.72 0.70
C ASP A 100 -15.06 -6.98 1.41
N GLY A 101 -15.78 -7.67 2.32
CA GLY A 101 -16.86 -7.09 3.12
C GLY A 101 -16.38 -6.00 4.09
N GLU A 102 -15.30 -6.28 4.81
CA GLU A 102 -14.67 -5.31 5.72
C GLU A 102 -14.09 -4.11 4.97
N ALA A 103 -13.46 -4.33 3.81
CA ALA A 103 -12.94 -3.26 2.96
C ALA A 103 -14.06 -2.32 2.49
N ALA A 104 -15.22 -2.87 2.10
CA ALA A 104 -16.38 -2.05 1.73
C ALA A 104 -16.93 -1.24 2.91
N GLN A 105 -16.95 -1.83 4.12
CA GLN A 105 -17.39 -1.16 5.34
C GLN A 105 -16.41 -0.09 5.84
N GLY A 106 -15.11 -0.30 5.62
CA GLY A 106 -14.05 0.61 6.05
C GLY A 106 -13.77 1.78 5.10
N LEU A 107 -14.52 1.93 4.00
CA LEU A 107 -14.33 3.07 3.09
C LEU A 107 -14.64 4.40 3.79
N ALA A 108 -13.68 5.31 3.76
CA ALA A 108 -13.79 6.63 4.37
C ALA A 108 -12.94 7.68 3.62
N ARG A 109 -12.98 8.94 4.10
CA ARG A 109 -12.18 10.06 3.56
C ARG A 109 -11.58 10.89 4.71
N GLY A 110 -10.38 10.52 5.13
CA GLY A 110 -9.60 11.24 6.15
C GLY A 110 -8.59 12.25 5.56
N PRO A 111 -7.64 12.76 6.37
CA PRO A 111 -7.35 12.34 7.74
C PRO A 111 -8.28 12.95 8.79
N TYR A 112 -8.81 12.11 9.65
CA TYR A 112 -9.55 12.44 10.86
C TYR A 112 -8.62 12.50 12.08
N GLY A 113 -9.21 12.94 13.18
CA GLY A 113 -8.62 12.96 14.51
C GLY A 113 -8.32 14.37 15.00
N GLN A 114 -7.70 14.43 16.17
CA GLN A 114 -7.52 15.66 16.93
C GLN A 114 -6.05 15.96 17.21
N TYR A 115 -5.69 17.24 17.23
CA TYR A 115 -4.40 17.73 17.73
C TYR A 115 -4.50 18.14 19.20
N PRO A 116 -3.37 18.18 19.94
CA PRO A 116 -3.31 18.94 21.19
C PRO A 116 -3.75 20.39 20.96
N GLN A 117 -4.37 21.00 21.98
CA GLN A 117 -4.84 22.39 21.92
C GLN A 117 -3.72 23.32 21.41
N GLY A 118 -3.97 24.05 20.33
CA GLY A 118 -2.97 24.86 19.63
C GLY A 118 -3.43 25.26 18.22
N PRO A 119 -2.55 25.83 17.38
CA PRO A 119 -2.95 26.33 16.05
C PRO A 119 -3.44 25.22 15.12
N LEU A 120 -2.95 23.99 15.28
CA LEU A 120 -3.35 22.84 14.45
C LEU A 120 -4.72 22.28 14.83
N SER A 121 -5.29 22.58 16.00
CA SER A 121 -6.62 22.07 16.38
C SER A 121 -7.75 22.64 15.51
N ALA A 122 -7.49 23.70 14.74
CA ALA A 122 -8.38 24.16 13.69
C ALA A 122 -8.57 23.13 12.55
N GLU A 123 -7.66 22.17 12.41
CA GLU A 123 -7.75 21.08 11.44
C GLU A 123 -8.45 19.82 11.99
N ASP A 124 -8.90 19.82 13.24
CA ASP A 124 -9.55 18.68 13.88
C ASP A 124 -10.78 18.24 13.07
N GLN A 125 -10.88 16.94 12.81
CA GLN A 125 -11.99 16.39 12.05
C GLN A 125 -12.45 15.07 12.66
N ALA A 126 -13.69 15.00 13.11
CA ALA A 126 -14.29 13.74 13.54
C ALA A 126 -14.54 12.82 12.35
N GLY A 127 -14.37 11.52 12.56
CA GLY A 127 -14.60 10.50 11.54
C GLY A 127 -15.09 9.18 12.13
N PRO A 128 -15.59 8.26 11.29
CA PRO A 128 -16.06 6.97 11.73
C PRO A 128 -14.89 6.11 12.27
N VAL A 129 -15.02 5.64 13.50
CA VAL A 129 -14.07 4.67 14.06
C VAL A 129 -14.43 3.29 13.53
N TYR A 130 -13.53 2.71 12.76
CA TYR A 130 -13.70 1.37 12.20
C TYR A 130 -13.53 0.29 13.27
N ALA A 131 -14.41 -0.69 13.23
CA ALA A 131 -14.28 -1.97 13.91
C ALA A 131 -14.80 -3.06 12.97
N VAL A 132 -14.20 -4.26 13.06
CA VAL A 132 -14.61 -5.42 12.27
C VAL A 132 -16.03 -5.84 12.63
N ALA A 133 -16.86 -6.09 11.62
CA ALA A 133 -18.24 -6.53 11.80
C ALA A 133 -18.30 -7.87 12.54
N ALA A 134 -19.27 -8.02 13.45
CA ALA A 134 -19.41 -9.19 14.30
C ALA A 134 -19.48 -10.50 13.50
N GLN A 135 -20.18 -10.51 12.35
CA GLN A 135 -20.26 -11.69 11.49
C GLN A 135 -18.92 -12.12 10.88
N ASN A 136 -17.99 -11.19 10.66
CA ASN A 136 -16.71 -11.47 10.02
C ASN A 136 -15.62 -11.84 11.04
N ARG A 137 -15.78 -11.48 12.32
CA ARG A 137 -14.84 -11.84 13.39
C ARG A 137 -14.64 -13.36 13.53
N ALA A 138 -15.68 -14.16 13.30
CA ALA A 138 -15.56 -15.62 13.37
C ALA A 138 -14.59 -16.19 12.30
N VAL A 139 -14.46 -15.51 11.15
CA VAL A 139 -13.55 -15.90 10.06
C VAL A 139 -12.17 -15.28 10.26
N LEU A 140 -12.13 -14.01 10.66
CA LEU A 140 -10.89 -13.24 10.80
C LEU A 140 -10.11 -13.58 12.09
N GLY A 141 -10.83 -13.96 13.14
CA GLY A 141 -10.28 -14.06 14.49
C GLY A 141 -9.95 -12.69 15.08
N GLU A 142 -9.69 -12.65 16.39
CA GLU A 142 -9.41 -11.40 17.11
C GLU A 142 -8.11 -10.74 16.63
N ARG A 143 -7.05 -11.54 16.38
CA ARG A 143 -5.74 -11.01 15.98
C ARG A 143 -5.81 -10.24 14.66
N LEU A 144 -6.29 -10.85 13.59
CA LEU A 144 -6.39 -10.17 12.29
C LEU A 144 -7.39 -9.02 12.36
N SER A 145 -8.48 -9.15 13.13
CA SER A 145 -9.45 -8.08 13.30
C SER A 145 -8.84 -6.81 13.89
N ALA A 146 -8.03 -6.97 14.95
CA ALA A 146 -7.27 -5.86 15.54
C ALA A 146 -6.25 -5.27 14.54
N GLY A 147 -5.62 -6.12 13.73
CA GLY A 147 -4.70 -5.70 12.67
C GLY A 147 -5.37 -4.84 11.58
N LEU A 148 -6.58 -5.20 11.15
CA LEU A 148 -7.37 -4.38 10.21
C LEU A 148 -7.78 -3.05 10.83
N ALA A 149 -8.17 -3.05 12.11
CA ALA A 149 -8.49 -1.81 12.82
C ALA A 149 -7.28 -0.86 12.92
N HIS A 150 -6.09 -1.40 13.18
CA HIS A 150 -4.85 -0.62 13.17
C HIS A 150 -4.49 -0.11 11.77
N ALA A 151 -4.69 -0.91 10.73
CA ALA A 151 -4.49 -0.47 9.35
C ALA A 151 -5.41 0.70 8.98
N HIS A 152 -6.69 0.64 9.38
CA HIS A 152 -7.64 1.74 9.19
C HIS A 152 -7.27 2.98 10.01
N LEU A 153 -6.83 2.81 11.27
CA LEU A 153 -6.32 3.89 12.11
C LEU A 153 -5.19 4.64 11.40
N LEU A 154 -4.18 3.93 10.90
CA LEU A 154 -3.06 4.56 10.19
C LEU A 154 -3.46 5.21 8.86
N ALA A 155 -4.47 4.67 8.17
CA ALA A 155 -4.93 5.21 6.89
C ALA A 155 -5.76 6.49 7.05
N PHE A 156 -6.65 6.54 8.04
CA PHE A 156 -7.67 7.58 8.14
C PHE A 156 -7.68 8.35 9.46
N HIS A 157 -7.09 7.84 10.53
CA HIS A 157 -7.04 8.48 11.85
C HIS A 157 -5.60 8.61 12.40
N PRO A 158 -4.60 9.02 11.59
CA PRO A 158 -3.21 9.05 12.05
C PRO A 158 -3.00 10.01 13.23
N ARG A 159 -3.85 11.03 13.38
CA ARG A 159 -3.80 12.00 14.48
C ARG A 159 -4.27 11.41 15.82
N ASP A 160 -5.12 10.40 15.77
CA ASP A 160 -5.64 9.72 16.98
C ASP A 160 -4.70 8.63 17.52
N ALA A 161 -3.60 8.33 16.80
CA ALA A 161 -2.64 7.30 17.18
C ALA A 161 -2.05 7.57 18.58
N LYS A 162 -2.24 6.61 19.49
CA LYS A 162 -1.85 6.71 20.91
C LYS A 162 -1.51 5.33 21.49
N PRO A 163 -0.81 5.26 22.64
CA PRO A 163 -0.37 3.99 23.22
C PRO A 163 -1.48 2.94 23.40
N ALA A 164 -2.71 3.37 23.71
CA ALA A 164 -3.86 2.46 23.86
C ALA A 164 -4.17 1.65 22.59
N HIS A 165 -3.89 2.19 21.39
CA HIS A 165 -4.09 1.46 20.14
C HIS A 165 -3.04 0.36 19.93
N LEU A 166 -1.82 0.58 20.40
CA LEU A 166 -0.78 -0.45 20.40
C LEU A 166 -1.08 -1.53 21.45
N GLN A 167 -1.60 -1.12 22.62
CA GLN A 167 -2.02 -2.07 23.66
C GLN A 167 -3.13 -3.00 23.16
N ALA A 168 -4.12 -2.46 22.42
CA ALA A 168 -5.18 -3.27 21.84
C ALA A 168 -4.67 -4.36 20.87
N LEU A 169 -3.55 -4.12 20.17
CA LEU A 169 -2.90 -5.14 19.34
C LEU A 169 -2.23 -6.22 20.20
N LEU A 170 -1.52 -5.82 21.25
CA LEU A 170 -0.89 -6.75 22.20
C LEU A 170 -1.94 -7.65 22.87
N ASP A 171 -3.05 -7.06 23.32
CA ASP A 171 -4.17 -7.78 23.93
C ASP A 171 -4.82 -8.78 22.96
N ALA A 172 -4.80 -8.48 21.66
CA ALA A 172 -5.27 -9.37 20.59
C ALA A 172 -4.23 -10.44 20.18
N GLY A 173 -3.09 -10.52 20.86
CA GLY A 173 -2.06 -11.54 20.64
C GLY A 173 -1.01 -11.19 19.59
N TRP A 174 -0.89 -9.92 19.18
CA TRP A 174 0.26 -9.49 18.38
C TRP A 174 1.54 -9.42 19.22
N SER A 175 2.67 -9.82 18.64
CA SER A 175 3.97 -9.52 19.23
C SER A 175 4.40 -8.09 18.89
N ALA A 176 5.27 -7.48 19.71
CA ALA A 176 5.82 -6.15 19.41
C ALA A 176 6.50 -6.10 18.02
N THR A 177 7.22 -7.17 17.66
CA THR A 177 7.86 -7.29 16.34
C THR A 177 6.83 -7.32 15.20
N ASP A 178 5.75 -8.07 15.35
CA ASP A 178 4.72 -8.15 14.33
C ASP A 178 3.92 -6.85 14.20
N ILE A 179 3.73 -6.09 15.30
CA ILE A 179 3.12 -4.74 15.26
C ILE A 179 3.95 -3.77 14.42
N VAL A 180 5.28 -3.81 14.57
CA VAL A 180 6.20 -3.01 13.75
C VAL A 180 6.08 -3.39 12.28
N VAL A 181 6.09 -4.69 11.97
CA VAL A 181 5.97 -5.17 10.58
C VAL A 181 4.60 -4.84 9.98
N LEU A 182 3.51 -4.94 10.75
CA LEU A 182 2.18 -4.50 10.34
C LEU A 182 2.17 -3.02 9.97
N SER A 183 2.73 -2.17 10.83
CA SER A 183 2.78 -0.72 10.61
C SER A 183 3.65 -0.36 9.41
N GLN A 184 4.77 -1.07 9.22
CA GLN A 184 5.63 -0.96 8.04
C GLN A 184 4.90 -1.38 6.76
N LEU A 185 4.15 -2.49 6.78
CA LEU A 185 3.36 -2.94 5.64
C LEU A 185 2.33 -1.89 5.23
N VAL A 186 1.54 -1.37 6.18
CA VAL A 186 0.52 -0.35 5.91
C VAL A 186 1.15 0.91 5.33
N SER A 187 2.27 1.36 5.90
CA SER A 187 3.01 2.53 5.41
C SER A 187 3.56 2.31 3.99
N PHE A 188 4.17 1.16 3.75
CA PHE A 188 4.71 0.79 2.44
C PHE A 188 3.60 0.71 1.37
N LEU A 189 2.46 0.08 1.67
CA LEU A 189 1.32 0.01 0.76
C LEU A 189 0.80 1.40 0.42
N ALA A 190 0.64 2.27 1.42
CA ALA A 190 0.19 3.64 1.21
C ALA A 190 1.19 4.45 0.36
N PHE A 191 2.50 4.21 0.50
CA PHE A 191 3.53 4.75 -0.40
C PHE A 191 3.39 4.18 -1.83
N GLN A 192 3.38 2.86 -1.96
CA GLN A 192 3.36 2.15 -3.24
C GLN A 192 2.14 2.57 -4.08
N ILE A 193 0.95 2.60 -3.46
CA ILE A 193 -0.29 2.96 -4.13
C ILE A 193 -0.25 4.40 -4.64
N ARG A 194 0.26 5.35 -3.84
CA ARG A 194 0.38 6.76 -4.27
C ARG A 194 1.40 6.94 -5.39
N VAL A 195 2.52 6.23 -5.34
CA VAL A 195 3.51 6.24 -6.44
C VAL A 195 2.90 5.68 -7.72
N VAL A 196 2.22 4.54 -7.65
CA VAL A 196 1.52 3.95 -8.80
C VAL A 196 0.50 4.92 -9.38
N ALA A 197 -0.34 5.53 -8.53
CA ALA A 197 -1.32 6.51 -8.98
C ALA A 197 -0.67 7.71 -9.69
N GLY A 198 0.40 8.27 -9.10
CA GLY A 198 1.15 9.38 -9.70
C GLY A 198 1.79 9.02 -11.04
N LEU A 199 2.45 7.86 -11.13
CA LEU A 199 3.07 7.39 -12.38
C LEU A 199 2.04 7.18 -13.50
N ARG A 200 0.86 6.64 -13.16
CA ARG A 200 -0.23 6.47 -14.13
C ARG A 200 -0.79 7.79 -14.63
N LEU A 201 -0.90 8.80 -13.75
CA LEU A 201 -1.30 10.14 -14.15
C LEU A 201 -0.29 10.78 -15.11
N LEU A 202 1.01 10.63 -14.83
CA LEU A 202 2.08 11.08 -15.73
C LEU A 202 2.07 10.34 -17.06
N GLN A 203 1.73 9.05 -17.08
CA GLN A 203 1.60 8.28 -18.32
C GLN A 203 0.44 8.76 -19.18
N ALA A 204 -0.69 9.11 -18.55
CA ALA A 204 -1.87 9.63 -19.22
C ALA A 204 -1.68 11.08 -19.74
N HIS A 205 -0.73 11.83 -19.17
CA HIS A 205 -0.43 13.21 -19.55
C HIS A 205 1.08 13.41 -19.79
N PRO A 206 1.63 12.90 -20.90
CA PRO A 206 3.03 13.09 -21.23
C PRO A 206 3.33 14.59 -21.37
N ALA A 207 4.45 15.04 -20.79
CA ALA A 207 4.93 16.40 -21.05
C ALA A 207 5.20 16.54 -22.57
N PRO A 208 4.87 17.70 -23.18
CA PRO A 208 5.25 17.95 -24.56
C PRO A 208 6.77 17.82 -24.68
N SER A 209 7.23 17.06 -25.67
CA SER A 209 8.65 16.93 -25.98
C SER A 209 9.21 18.34 -26.16
N ALA A 210 10.20 18.71 -25.34
CA ALA A 210 10.96 19.92 -25.60
C ALA A 210 11.61 19.76 -26.97
N SER A 211 11.08 20.47 -27.97
CA SER A 211 11.70 20.55 -29.29
C SER A 211 13.11 21.09 -29.10
N ALA A 212 14.11 20.27 -29.43
CA ALA A 212 15.50 20.69 -29.43
C ALA A 212 15.62 22.01 -30.23
N PRO A 213 16.43 22.99 -29.78
CA PRO A 213 16.69 24.18 -30.58
C PRO A 213 17.18 23.73 -31.95
N GLN A 214 16.46 24.10 -33.01
CA GLN A 214 16.97 23.88 -34.36
C GLN A 214 18.28 24.67 -34.48
N PRO A 215 19.39 24.05 -34.94
CA PRO A 215 20.60 24.81 -35.20
C PRO A 215 20.25 25.85 -36.28
N THR A 216 20.42 27.12 -35.93
CA THR A 216 20.26 28.25 -36.85
C THR A 216 21.21 28.05 -38.02
N ALA A 217 20.65 27.74 -39.19
CA ALA A 217 21.36 27.74 -40.45
C ALA A 217 21.35 29.17 -40.99
N GLU A 218 22.40 29.94 -40.68
CA GLU A 218 22.89 31.17 -41.34
C GLU A 218 24.05 31.66 -40.45
N GLU A 219 25.28 31.90 -40.92
CA GLU A 219 25.63 32.75 -42.05
C GLU A 219 27.05 32.38 -42.54
N ASN A 220 27.13 31.82 -43.75
CA ASN A 220 28.33 31.80 -44.57
C ASN A 220 28.08 32.88 -45.63
N ALA A 221 28.50 34.12 -45.38
CA ALA A 221 28.60 35.16 -46.40
C ALA A 221 29.55 36.30 -45.96
N ALA A 222 30.50 36.59 -46.85
CA ALA A 222 31.49 37.66 -46.89
C ALA A 222 32.83 37.41 -46.20
#